data_AF-A0A0N0JDZ6-F1
#
_entry.id   AF-A0A0N0JDZ6-F1
#
_cell.length_a   1.000
_cell.length_b   1.000
_cell.length_c   1.000
_cell.angle_alpha   90.00
_cell.angle_beta   90.00
_cell.angle_gamma   90.00
#
_symmetry.space_group_name_H-M   'P 1'
#
loop_
_entity.id
_entity.type
_entity.pdbx_description
1 polymer ?
#
loop_
_entity_poly.entity_id
_entity_poly.type
_entity_poly.pdbx_seq_one_letter_code
_entity_poly.pdbx_strand_id
1 'polypeptide(L)'
;MHTSTTPTQPTAADLPPALTRLLVKEGVSLGCLSFEERLMALGWVWAGLPAGLVAPEAAVNVALKSQLAGPARFLDVDHVELRRWLVDGGWLQRDGYGREYRRVLPCLPEAAAVAAQLQAVDTAASAAALRAAREAERASRRAHWQQQAAARPQDGAPA
;
A
#
# COMPACT_ATOMS: atom_id res chain seq x y z
N MET A 1 -34.84 -17.03 12.33
CA MET A 1 -34.45 -15.67 11.97
C MET A 1 -32.95 -15.57 12.07
N HIS A 2 -32.23 -15.66 10.95
CA HIS A 2 -30.77 -15.56 10.94
C HIS A 2 -30.41 -14.12 10.58
N THR A 3 -29.96 -13.35 11.57
CA THR A 3 -29.33 -12.05 11.32
C THR A 3 -27.91 -12.32 10.84
N SER A 4 -27.70 -12.22 9.53
CA SER A 4 -26.37 -12.20 8.94
C SER A 4 -25.67 -10.90 9.36
N THR A 5 -24.79 -10.99 10.36
CA THR A 5 -23.81 -9.95 10.66
C THR A 5 -22.78 -9.96 9.54
N THR A 6 -22.93 -9.05 8.57
CA THR A 6 -21.90 -8.80 7.55
C THR A 6 -20.63 -8.35 8.29
N PRO A 7 -19.47 -8.98 8.09
CA PRO A 7 -18.23 -8.49 8.67
C PRO A 7 -17.93 -7.12 8.04
N THR A 8 -17.96 -6.07 8.87
CA THR A 8 -17.52 -4.72 8.50
C THR A 8 -16.07 -4.82 8.06
N GLN A 9 -15.80 -4.73 6.76
CA GLN A 9 -14.43 -4.63 6.28
C GLN A 9 -13.80 -3.35 6.84
N PRO A 10 -12.55 -3.42 7.32
CA PRO A 10 -11.84 -2.24 7.80
C PRO A 10 -11.83 -1.20 6.68
N THR A 11 -12.31 0.00 7.00
CA THR A 11 -12.35 1.10 6.05
C THR A 11 -10.99 1.76 5.97
N ALA A 12 -10.73 2.56 4.93
CA ALA A 12 -9.48 3.33 4.81
C ALA A 12 -9.17 4.22 6.05
N ALA A 13 -10.18 4.49 6.89
CA ALA A 13 -10.04 5.22 8.15
C ALA A 13 -9.27 4.46 9.25
N ASP A 14 -9.15 3.13 9.14
CA ASP A 14 -8.55 2.28 10.16
C ASP A 14 -7.05 2.00 9.92
N LEU A 15 -6.49 2.54 8.84
CA LEU A 15 -5.09 2.35 8.47
C LEU A 15 -4.15 3.30 9.24
N PRO A 16 -2.94 2.84 9.62
CA PRO A 16 -1.93 3.68 10.23
C PRO A 16 -1.69 4.99 9.44
N PRO A 17 -1.60 6.16 10.11
CA PRO A 17 -1.32 7.43 9.45
C PRO A 17 -0.03 7.44 8.62
N ALA A 18 1.01 6.72 9.06
CA ALA A 18 2.25 6.57 8.30
C ALA A 18 2.01 5.83 6.97
N LEU A 19 1.22 4.75 7.01
CA LEU A 19 0.89 3.96 5.83
C LEU A 19 0.01 4.75 4.85
N THR A 20 -1.02 5.46 5.32
CA THR A 20 -1.88 6.26 4.43
C THR A 20 -1.09 7.34 3.69
N ARG A 21 -0.09 7.95 4.34
CA ARG A 21 0.84 8.91 3.70
C ARG A 21 1.70 8.26 2.62
N LEU A 22 2.13 7.01 2.80
CA LEU A 22 2.92 6.29 1.80
C LEU A 22 2.06 5.92 0.58
N LEU A 23 0.83 5.45 0.80
CA LEU A 23 -0.04 4.91 -0.27
C LEU A 23 -0.45 5.93 -1.35
N VAL A 24 -0.41 7.22 -1.00
CA VAL A 24 -0.71 8.34 -1.90
C VAL A 24 0.52 8.97 -2.57
N LYS A 25 1.74 8.50 -2.22
CA LYS A 25 2.98 8.89 -2.88
C LYS A 25 3.24 8.03 -4.13
N GLU A 26 4.25 8.43 -4.88
CA GLU A 26 4.83 7.68 -5.99
C GLU A 26 6.36 7.74 -5.87
N GLY A 27 7.08 6.79 -6.46
CA GLY A 27 8.54 6.85 -6.50
C GLY A 27 9.24 6.53 -5.16
N VAL A 28 8.58 5.85 -4.22
CA VAL A 28 9.14 5.63 -2.87
C VAL A 28 10.15 4.48 -2.88
N SER A 29 11.43 4.79 -2.71
CA SER A 29 12.47 3.77 -2.55
C SER A 29 12.45 3.17 -1.13
N LEU A 30 12.48 1.84 -1.02
CA LEU A 30 12.54 1.12 0.26
C LEU A 30 13.81 1.44 1.07
N GLY A 31 14.92 1.75 0.39
CA GLY A 31 16.20 2.07 1.05
C GLY A 31 16.23 3.42 1.77
N CYS A 32 15.34 4.35 1.40
CA CYS A 32 15.26 5.69 1.99
C CYS A 32 14.20 5.81 3.09
N LEU A 33 13.42 4.76 3.34
CA LEU A 33 12.41 4.76 4.38
C LEU A 33 13.03 4.61 5.77
N SER A 34 12.41 5.25 6.76
CA SER A 34 12.67 4.91 8.15
C SER A 34 12.34 3.43 8.42
N PHE A 35 12.88 2.88 9.51
CA PHE A 35 12.62 1.50 9.88
C PHE A 35 11.12 1.19 9.98
N GLU A 36 10.35 2.07 10.65
CA GLU A 36 8.91 1.93 10.82
C GLU A 36 8.15 1.99 9.48
N GLU A 37 8.44 3.00 8.64
CA GLU A 37 7.81 3.13 7.32
C GLU A 37 8.11 1.92 6.43
N ARG A 38 9.33 1.38 6.51
CA ARG A 38 9.69 0.17 5.78
C ARG A 38 8.90 -1.04 6.26
N LEU A 39 8.72 -1.22 7.57
CA LEU A 39 7.87 -2.30 8.10
C LEU A 39 6.42 -2.14 7.62
N MET A 40 5.88 -0.93 7.60
CA MET A 40 4.53 -0.66 7.07
C MET A 40 4.43 -0.99 5.58
N ALA A 41 5.43 -0.60 4.77
CA ALA A 41 5.45 -0.89 3.35
C ALA A 41 5.54 -2.40 3.06
N LEU A 42 6.41 -3.13 3.77
CA LEU A 42 6.55 -4.58 3.62
C LEU A 42 5.30 -5.32 4.13
N GLY A 43 4.75 -4.90 5.27
CA GLY A 43 3.51 -5.45 5.82
C GLY A 43 2.31 -5.24 4.89
N TRP A 44 2.25 -4.09 4.21
CA TRP A 44 1.23 -3.82 3.19
C TRP A 44 1.32 -4.79 2.01
N VAL A 45 2.50 -4.99 1.44
CA VAL A 45 2.72 -5.95 0.36
C VAL A 45 2.38 -7.36 0.82
N TRP A 46 2.85 -7.76 2.01
CA TRP A 46 2.60 -9.07 2.60
C TRP A 46 1.11 -9.34 2.83
N ALA A 47 0.35 -8.35 3.30
CA ALA A 47 -1.09 -8.46 3.50
C ALA A 47 -1.84 -8.69 2.18
N GLY A 48 -1.36 -8.13 1.08
CA GLY A 48 -1.91 -8.34 -0.27
C GLY A 48 -1.56 -9.70 -0.90
N LEU A 49 -0.66 -10.48 -0.32
CA LEU A 49 -0.39 -11.84 -0.78
C LEU A 49 -1.48 -12.82 -0.31
N PRO A 50 -1.76 -13.91 -1.04
CA PRO A 50 -2.72 -14.92 -0.60
C PRO A 50 -2.45 -15.41 0.83
N ALA A 51 -3.49 -15.55 1.65
CA ALA A 51 -3.36 -16.15 2.96
C ALA A 51 -2.94 -17.62 2.81
N GLY A 52 -1.97 -18.06 3.62
CA GLY A 52 -1.41 -19.41 3.51
C GLY A 52 -0.62 -19.68 2.22
N LEU A 53 -0.17 -18.63 1.50
CA LEU A 53 0.65 -18.77 0.30
C LEU A 53 1.84 -19.70 0.55
N VAL A 54 1.90 -20.78 -0.22
CA VAL A 54 3.05 -21.68 -0.41
C VAL A 54 3.19 -21.88 -1.91
N ALA A 55 4.23 -21.33 -2.51
CA ALA A 55 4.31 -21.26 -3.97
C ALA A 55 5.76 -21.21 -4.48
N PRO A 56 6.00 -21.66 -5.72
CA PRO A 56 7.31 -21.51 -6.34
C PRO A 56 7.63 -20.04 -6.62
N GLU A 57 8.92 -19.75 -6.83
CA GLU A 57 9.42 -18.40 -7.13
C GLU A 57 8.63 -17.70 -8.25
N ALA A 58 8.33 -18.41 -9.34
CA ALA A 58 7.61 -17.82 -10.47
C ALA A 58 6.22 -17.29 -10.08
N ALA A 59 5.49 -18.02 -9.24
CA ALA A 59 4.17 -17.61 -8.77
C ALA A 59 4.25 -16.43 -7.78
N VAL A 60 5.26 -16.44 -6.89
CA VAL A 60 5.52 -15.29 -6.00
C VAL A 60 5.89 -14.05 -6.81
N ASN A 61 6.71 -14.18 -7.85
CA ASN A 61 7.08 -13.07 -8.72
C ASN A 61 5.86 -12.48 -9.43
N VAL A 62 4.90 -13.30 -9.87
CA VAL A 62 3.63 -12.82 -10.43
C VAL A 62 2.81 -12.05 -9.39
N ALA A 63 2.67 -12.59 -8.18
CA ALA A 63 1.95 -11.92 -7.11
C ALA A 63 2.59 -10.56 -6.74
N LEU A 64 3.91 -10.50 -6.61
CA LEU A 64 4.63 -9.27 -6.30
C LEU A 64 4.53 -8.23 -7.43
N LYS A 65 4.59 -8.66 -8.70
CA LYS A 65 4.33 -7.76 -9.84
C LYS A 65 2.92 -7.20 -9.79
N SER A 66 1.92 -8.02 -9.46
CA SER A 66 0.55 -7.55 -9.28
C SER A 66 0.42 -6.55 -8.14
N GLN A 67 1.16 -6.75 -7.03
CA GLN A 67 1.19 -5.78 -5.94
C GLN A 67 1.80 -4.45 -6.40
N LEU A 68 2.95 -4.48 -7.06
CA LEU A 68 3.65 -3.30 -7.58
C LEU A 68 2.87 -2.55 -8.68
N ALA A 69 2.07 -3.26 -9.47
CA ALA A 69 1.18 -2.62 -10.46
C ALA A 69 -0.08 -1.99 -9.83
N GLY A 70 -0.43 -2.35 -8.59
CA GLY A 70 -1.69 -1.97 -7.96
C GLY A 70 -1.53 -1.43 -6.54
N PRO A 71 -1.82 -2.21 -5.50
CA PRO A 71 -1.82 -1.75 -4.11
C PRO A 71 -0.51 -1.08 -3.68
N ALA A 72 0.63 -1.62 -4.12
CA ALA A 72 1.97 -1.20 -3.76
C ALA A 72 2.67 -0.33 -4.82
N ARG A 73 1.93 0.22 -5.80
CA ARG A 73 2.49 1.08 -6.88
C ARG A 73 3.22 2.34 -6.41
N PHE A 74 3.10 2.68 -5.13
CA PHE A 74 3.82 3.81 -4.55
C PHE A 74 5.32 3.51 -4.40
N LEU A 75 5.71 2.23 -4.38
CA LEU A 75 7.09 1.79 -4.25
C LEU A 75 7.81 1.83 -5.61
N ASP A 76 9.03 2.35 -5.60
CA ASP A 76 9.97 2.30 -6.72
C ASP A 76 11.01 1.22 -6.45
N VAL A 77 10.62 -0.01 -6.74
CA VAL A 77 11.43 -1.20 -6.51
C VAL A 77 11.01 -2.29 -7.49
N ASP A 78 11.95 -3.11 -7.94
CA ASP A 78 11.60 -4.28 -8.72
C ASP A 78 11.10 -5.44 -7.83
N HIS A 79 10.37 -6.38 -8.44
CA HIS A 79 9.82 -7.54 -7.72
C HIS A 79 10.89 -8.48 -7.12
N VAL A 80 12.12 -8.49 -7.65
CA VAL A 80 13.22 -9.33 -7.15
C VAL A 80 13.80 -8.72 -5.88
N GLU A 81 14.07 -7.42 -5.89
CA GLU A 81 14.51 -6.68 -4.71
C GLU A 81 13.43 -6.68 -3.63
N LEU A 82 12.17 -6.44 -3.99
CA LEU A 82 11.05 -6.53 -3.04
C LEU A 82 10.96 -7.91 -2.39
N ARG A 83 11.14 -8.98 -3.16
CA ARG A 83 11.16 -10.34 -2.61
C ARG A 83 12.31 -10.55 -1.62
N ARG A 84 13.49 -10.01 -1.89
CA ARG A 84 14.64 -10.06 -0.96
C ARG A 84 14.32 -9.33 0.33
N TRP A 85 13.79 -8.10 0.26
CA TRP A 85 13.34 -7.36 1.44
C TRP A 85 12.31 -8.13 2.28
N LEU A 86 11.36 -8.79 1.63
CA LEU A 86 10.36 -9.60 2.33
C LEU A 86 10.98 -10.83 3.02
N VAL A 87 11.98 -11.46 2.42
CA VAL A 87 12.71 -12.57 3.06
C VAL A 87 13.57 -12.08 4.21
N ASP A 88 14.38 -11.05 3.97
CA ASP A 88 15.30 -10.48 4.96
C ASP A 88 14.54 -9.89 6.16
N GLY A 89 13.35 -9.33 5.91
CA GLY A 89 12.44 -8.85 6.95
C GLY A 89 11.58 -9.94 7.61
N GLY A 90 11.74 -11.21 7.24
CA GLY A 90 11.04 -12.35 7.83
C GLY A 90 9.56 -12.49 7.43
N TRP A 91 9.08 -11.75 6.43
CA TRP A 91 7.70 -11.79 5.93
C TRP A 91 7.43 -12.97 5.00
N LEU A 92 8.48 -13.39 4.27
CA LEU A 92 8.50 -14.59 3.45
C LEU A 92 9.62 -15.52 3.93
N GLN A 93 9.34 -16.82 3.93
CA GLN A 93 10.35 -17.84 4.13
C GLN A 93 10.67 -18.51 2.80
N ARG A 94 11.97 -18.61 2.47
CA ARG A 94 12.47 -19.38 1.33
C ARG A 94 12.94 -20.75 1.84
N ASP A 95 12.65 -21.82 1.11
CA ASP A 95 13.25 -23.12 1.40
C ASP A 95 14.77 -23.11 1.14
N GLY A 96 15.51 -24.04 1.76
CA GLY A 96 16.98 -24.10 1.63
C GLY A 96 17.49 -24.34 0.20
N TYR A 97 16.61 -24.81 -0.70
CA TYR A 97 16.91 -25.04 -2.12
C TYR A 97 16.43 -23.92 -3.04
N GLY A 98 15.71 -22.94 -2.50
CA GLY A 98 15.20 -21.78 -3.23
C GLY A 98 14.11 -22.06 -4.25
N ARG A 99 13.40 -23.18 -4.12
CA ARG A 99 12.32 -23.62 -5.00
C ARG A 99 10.96 -23.11 -4.53
N GLU A 100 10.83 -22.78 -3.26
CA GLU A 100 9.56 -22.52 -2.63
C GLU A 100 9.63 -21.33 -1.67
N TYR A 101 8.55 -20.56 -1.68
CA TYR A 101 8.31 -19.41 -0.83
C TYR A 101 7.04 -19.61 -0.04
N ARG A 102 7.09 -19.28 1.25
CA ARG A 102 5.95 -19.34 2.16
C ARG A 102 5.68 -17.98 2.76
N ARG A 103 4.41 -17.56 2.76
CA ARG A 103 3.96 -16.44 3.57
C ARG A 103 3.96 -16.90 5.02
N VAL A 104 4.72 -16.21 5.86
CA VAL A 104 4.84 -16.51 7.29
C VAL A 104 4.56 -15.25 8.09
N LEU A 105 4.19 -15.42 9.36
CA LEU A 105 4.21 -14.30 10.30
C LEU A 105 5.66 -13.96 10.60
N PRO A 106 6.05 -12.67 10.52
CA PRO A 106 7.41 -12.27 10.84
C PRO A 106 7.74 -12.51 12.31
N CYS A 107 8.97 -12.92 12.59
CA CYS A 107 9.43 -13.22 13.96
C CYS A 107 9.76 -11.98 14.78
N LEU A 108 10.07 -10.87 14.10
CA LEU A 108 10.36 -9.60 14.78
C LEU A 108 9.06 -9.02 15.37
N PRO A 109 9.01 -8.65 16.67
CA PRO A 109 7.78 -8.20 17.33
C PRO A 109 7.10 -7.00 16.65
N GLU A 110 7.87 -6.01 16.21
CA GLU A 110 7.37 -4.82 15.53
C GLU A 110 6.74 -5.20 14.18
N ALA A 111 7.37 -6.09 13.42
CA ALA A 111 6.84 -6.60 12.17
C ALA A 111 5.57 -7.45 12.41
N ALA A 112 5.54 -8.25 13.47
CA ALA A 112 4.38 -9.07 13.83
C ALA A 112 3.17 -8.21 14.21
N ALA A 113 3.39 -7.09 14.92
CA ALA A 113 2.33 -6.13 15.23
C ALA A 113 1.73 -5.51 13.95
N VAL A 114 2.58 -5.13 12.98
CA VAL A 114 2.13 -4.65 11.67
C VAL A 114 1.37 -5.74 10.91
N ALA A 115 1.87 -6.98 10.91
CA ALA A 115 1.18 -8.12 10.30
C ALA A 115 -0.22 -8.32 10.88
N ALA A 116 -0.34 -8.29 12.21
CA ALA A 116 -1.62 -8.44 12.90
C ALA A 116 -2.62 -7.33 12.54
N GLN A 117 -2.13 -6.10 12.38
CA GLN A 117 -2.97 -4.97 11.97
C GLN A 117 -3.45 -5.08 10.51
N LEU A 118 -2.61 -5.58 9.61
CA LEU A 118 -2.87 -5.54 8.17
C LEU A 118 -3.41 -6.85 7.58
N GLN A 119 -3.30 -7.98 8.27
CA GLN A 119 -3.61 -9.32 7.71
C GLN A 119 -5.04 -9.48 7.16
N ALA A 120 -6.00 -8.71 7.67
CA ALA A 120 -7.41 -8.74 7.27
C ALA A 120 -7.80 -7.61 6.30
N VAL A 121 -6.85 -6.75 5.93
CA VAL A 121 -7.10 -5.60 5.06
C VAL A 121 -7.15 -6.05 3.60
N ASP A 122 -8.18 -5.64 2.88
CA ASP A 122 -8.20 -5.69 1.42
C ASP A 122 -7.32 -4.57 0.87
N THR A 123 -6.04 -4.87 0.65
CA THR A 123 -5.06 -3.87 0.24
C THR A 123 -5.40 -3.24 -1.12
N ALA A 124 -6.04 -3.98 -2.02
CA ALA A 124 -6.45 -3.47 -3.32
C ALA A 124 -7.58 -2.46 -3.20
N ALA A 125 -8.67 -2.83 -2.50
CA ALA A 125 -9.79 -1.93 -2.29
C ALA A 125 -9.38 -0.68 -1.51
N SER A 126 -8.61 -0.85 -0.42
CA SER A 126 -8.16 0.26 0.42
C SER A 126 -7.21 1.22 -0.31
N ALA A 127 -6.23 0.73 -1.09
CA ALA A 127 -5.36 1.60 -1.89
C ALA A 127 -6.14 2.36 -2.96
N ALA A 128 -7.08 1.71 -3.64
CA ALA A 128 -7.90 2.34 -4.67
C ALA A 128 -8.76 3.47 -4.08
N ALA A 129 -9.43 3.20 -2.95
CA ALA A 129 -10.26 4.19 -2.26
C ALA A 129 -9.46 5.43 -1.80
N LEU A 130 -8.29 5.23 -1.19
CA LEU A 130 -7.43 6.33 -0.73
C LEU A 130 -6.96 7.22 -1.89
N ARG A 131 -6.57 6.61 -3.00
CA ARG A 131 -6.08 7.36 -4.18
C ARG A 131 -7.21 8.11 -4.87
N ALA A 132 -8.39 7.50 -5.00
CA ALA A 132 -9.57 8.16 -5.55
C ALA A 132 -9.98 9.37 -4.70
N ALA A 133 -9.99 9.24 -3.36
CA ALA A 133 -10.26 10.35 -2.45
C ALA A 133 -9.24 11.49 -2.64
N ARG A 134 -7.95 11.16 -2.76
CA ARG A 134 -6.89 12.16 -2.98
C ARG A 134 -6.97 12.84 -4.33
N GLU A 135 -7.40 12.13 -5.36
CA GLU A 135 -7.64 12.69 -6.69
C GLU A 135 -8.84 13.64 -6.71
N ALA A 136 -9.96 13.24 -6.09
CA ALA A 136 -11.14 14.09 -5.94
C ALA A 136 -10.80 15.39 -5.20
N GLU A 137 -10.02 15.33 -4.12
CA GLU A 137 -9.57 16.51 -3.39
C GLU A 137 -8.72 17.45 -4.26
N ARG A 138 -7.78 16.89 -5.05
CA ARG A 138 -6.97 17.67 -5.98
C ARG A 138 -7.84 18.33 -7.08
N ALA A 139 -8.84 17.62 -7.58
CA ALA A 139 -9.78 18.16 -8.57
C ALA A 139 -10.60 19.32 -8.01
N SER A 140 -11.16 19.16 -6.81
CA SER A 140 -11.94 20.22 -6.13
C SER A 140 -11.10 21.47 -5.87
N ARG A 141 -9.84 21.31 -5.43
CA ARG A 141 -8.93 22.44 -5.26
C ARG A 141 -8.68 23.17 -6.59
N ARG A 142 -8.40 22.44 -7.68
CA ARG A 142 -8.21 23.06 -9.01
C ARG A 142 -9.45 23.81 -9.48
N ALA A 143 -10.64 23.24 -9.31
CA ALA A 143 -11.90 23.90 -9.66
C ALA A 143 -12.11 25.19 -8.87
N HIS A 144 -11.82 25.16 -7.57
CA HIS A 144 -11.89 26.35 -6.71
C HIS A 144 -10.93 27.45 -7.16
N TRP A 145 -9.68 27.10 -7.47
CA TRP A 145 -8.70 28.06 -8.00
C TRP A 145 -9.13 28.66 -9.35
N GLN A 146 -9.70 27.85 -10.25
CA GLN A 146 -10.21 28.31 -11.54
C GLN A 146 -11.40 29.28 -11.38
N GLN A 147 -12.31 28.99 -10.46
CA GLN A 147 -13.44 29.87 -10.14
C GLN A 147 -12.97 31.20 -9.53
N GLN A 148 -12.01 31.17 -8.60
CA GLN A 148 -11.44 32.40 -8.04
C GLN A 148 -10.68 33.23 -9.09
N ALA A 149 -9.93 32.58 -9.98
CA ALA A 149 -9.21 33.25 -11.07
C ALA A 149 -10.17 33.90 -12.08
N ALA A 150 -11.29 33.26 -12.39
CA ALA A 150 -12.33 33.80 -13.26
C ALA A 150 -13.15 34.92 -12.62
N ALA A 151 -13.30 34.92 -11.30
CA ALA A 151 -14.03 35.95 -10.54
C ALA A 151 -13.20 37.20 -10.20
N ARG A 152 -11.89 37.20 -10.49
CA ARG A 152 -11.02 38.35 -10.24
C ARG A 152 -11.28 39.44 -11.28
N PRO A 153 -11.76 40.64 -10.89
CA PRO A 153 -12.02 41.73 -11.83
C PRO A 153 -10.74 42.15 -12.55
N GLN A 154 -10.85 42.47 -13.84
CA GLN A 154 -9.79 43.14 -14.59
C GLN A 154 -9.74 44.63 -14.17
N ASP A 155 -9.20 44.90 -12.99
CA ASP A 155 -8.94 46.28 -12.58
C ASP A 155 -7.67 46.80 -13.24
N GLY A 156 -7.84 47.79 -14.12
CA GLY A 156 -6.81 48.75 -14.49
C GLY A 156 -6.32 48.70 -15.95
N ALA A 157 -7.12 49.23 -16.88
CA ALA A 157 -6.56 49.88 -18.07
C ALA A 157 -6.51 51.39 -17.78
N PRO A 158 -5.32 52.00 -17.57
CA PRO A 158 -5.21 53.46 -17.49
C PRO A 158 -5.33 54.06 -18.90
N ALA A 159 -6.20 55.04 -19.05
CA ALA A 159 -6.25 55.97 -20.18
C ALA A 159 -6.06 57.40 -19.67
#